data_AF-A0A965WNU5-F1
#
_entry.id   AF-A0A965WNU5-F1
#
_cell.length_a   1.000
_cell.length_b   1.000
_cell.length_c   1.000
_cell.angle_alpha   90.00
_cell.angle_beta   90.00
_cell.angle_gamma   90.00
#
_symmetry.space_group_name_H-M   'P 1'
#
loop_
_entity.id
_entity.type
_entity.pdbx_description
1 polymer ?
#
loop_
_entity_poly.entity_id
_entity_poly.type
_entity_poly.pdbx_seq_one_letter_code
_entity_poly.pdbx_strand_id
1 'polypeptide(L)'
;MKKTIFLLMMSVMGLNMIASAQKAITTVHFYDVKNAAMEKTYIASLKEINAIMVEIGFPNNYYSYLKLNESDTTSTYRNCTIGHWTSDQAYKAIHEHPKYKAWGAKNKDNNAVFITGQLYRKMYAAD
;
A
#
# COMPACT_ATOMS: atom_id res chain seq x y z
N MET A 1 -23.72 35.78 -29.72
CA MET A 1 -22.34 35.76 -29.18
C MET A 1 -22.22 35.26 -27.74
N LYS A 2 -23.23 35.46 -26.85
CA LYS A 2 -23.18 34.94 -25.47
C LYS A 2 -23.51 33.44 -25.30
N LYS A 3 -24.24 32.83 -26.24
CA LYS A 3 -24.67 31.41 -26.16
C LYS A 3 -23.64 30.40 -26.69
N THR A 4 -22.72 30.83 -27.56
CA THR A 4 -21.67 29.97 -28.13
C THR A 4 -20.46 29.80 -27.21
N ILE A 5 -20.20 30.75 -26.29
CA ILE A 5 -19.11 30.66 -25.30
C ILE A 5 -19.43 29.59 -24.23
N PHE A 6 -20.71 29.40 -23.90
CA PHE A 6 -21.13 28.41 -22.89
C PHE A 6 -20.94 26.96 -23.37
N LEU A 7 -21.13 26.68 -24.66
CA LEU A 7 -20.84 25.35 -25.24
C LEU A 7 -19.34 25.04 -25.31
N LEU A 8 -18.49 26.07 -25.45
CA LEU A 8 -17.04 25.88 -25.48
C LEU A 8 -16.47 25.55 -24.09
N MET A 9 -17.07 26.06 -23.01
CA MET A 9 -16.66 25.68 -21.64
C MET A 9 -17.07 24.24 -21.27
N MET A 10 -18.18 23.73 -21.81
CA MET A 10 -18.59 22.34 -21.58
C MET A 10 -17.74 21.32 -22.35
N SER A 11 -17.12 21.71 -23.46
CA SER A 11 -16.26 20.82 -24.25
C SER A 11 -14.85 20.66 -23.67
N VAL A 12 -14.37 21.61 -22.86
CA VAL A 12 -13.07 21.48 -22.17
C VAL A 12 -13.16 20.57 -20.92
N MET A 13 -14.35 20.38 -20.35
CA MET A 13 -14.55 19.43 -19.25
C MET A 13 -14.59 17.96 -19.70
N GLY A 14 -14.80 17.69 -21.00
CA GLY A 14 -14.91 16.32 -21.53
C GLY A 14 -13.57 15.64 -21.87
N LEU A 15 -12.45 16.35 -21.82
CA LEU A 15 -11.17 15.91 -22.42
C LEU A 15 -10.09 15.40 -21.44
N ASN A 16 -10.35 15.33 -20.13
CA ASN A 16 -9.38 14.75 -19.17
C ASN A 16 -9.58 13.26 -18.88
N MET A 17 -10.43 12.56 -19.65
CA MET A 17 -10.62 11.12 -19.51
C MET A 17 -9.67 10.35 -20.45
N ILE A 18 -8.37 10.62 -20.38
CA ILE A 18 -7.37 9.54 -20.54
C ILE A 18 -7.07 9.03 -19.13
N ALA A 19 -8.12 8.60 -18.42
CA ALA A 19 -7.91 7.64 -17.36
C ALA A 19 -7.53 6.34 -18.08
N SER A 20 -6.24 6.15 -18.38
CA SER A 20 -5.75 4.78 -18.56
C SER A 20 -6.26 4.03 -17.34
N ALA A 21 -7.08 2.99 -17.52
CA ALA A 21 -7.65 2.25 -16.40
C ALA A 21 -6.49 1.88 -15.46
N GLN A 22 -6.42 2.58 -14.32
CA GLN A 22 -5.27 2.44 -13.45
C GLN A 22 -5.35 1.04 -12.86
N LYS A 23 -4.36 0.21 -13.15
CA LYS A 23 -4.34 -1.17 -12.66
C LYS A 23 -4.13 -1.13 -11.15
N ALA A 24 -5.10 -1.64 -10.40
CA ALA A 24 -4.91 -1.95 -9.00
C ALA A 24 -3.74 -2.93 -8.88
N ILE A 25 -2.94 -2.75 -7.83
CA ILE A 25 -1.79 -3.59 -7.58
C ILE A 25 -1.86 -4.13 -6.15
N THR A 26 -1.22 -5.27 -5.95
CA THR A 26 -1.07 -5.89 -4.64
C THR A 26 0.41 -6.07 -4.37
N THR A 27 0.92 -5.59 -3.24
CA THR A 27 2.28 -5.91 -2.81
C THR A 27 2.24 -7.00 -1.77
N VAL A 28 3.08 -8.02 -1.93
CA VAL A 28 3.17 -9.15 -1.00
C VAL A 28 4.58 -9.18 -0.43
N HIS A 29 4.67 -9.23 0.89
CA HIS A 29 5.91 -9.31 1.63
C HIS A 29 5.85 -10.57 2.49
N PHE A 30 6.64 -11.60 2.14
CA PHE A 30 6.81 -12.76 2.99
C PHE A 30 8.09 -12.65 3.81
N TYR A 31 8.02 -13.02 5.08
CA TYR A 31 9.14 -12.95 6.02
C TYR A 31 8.87 -13.86 7.23
N ASP A 32 9.89 -14.02 8.07
CA ASP A 32 9.75 -14.64 9.38
C ASP A 32 9.95 -13.57 10.47
N VAL A 33 9.12 -13.62 11.51
CA VAL A 33 9.27 -12.77 12.71
C VAL A 33 10.16 -13.47 13.73
N LYS A 34 11.09 -12.73 14.35
CA LYS A 34 12.05 -13.32 15.31
C LYS A 34 11.41 -13.76 16.62
N ASN A 35 10.38 -13.05 17.07
CA ASN A 35 9.66 -13.31 18.32
C ASN A 35 8.32 -12.56 18.37
N ALA A 36 7.49 -12.89 19.36
CA ALA A 36 6.16 -12.32 19.55
C ALA A 36 6.16 -10.80 19.85
N ALA A 37 7.20 -10.29 20.52
CA ALA A 37 7.32 -8.86 20.78
C ALA A 37 7.52 -8.06 19.48
N MET A 38 8.37 -8.56 18.58
CA MET A 38 8.55 -8.01 17.24
C MET A 38 7.26 -8.04 16.42
N GLU A 39 6.54 -9.16 16.44
CA GLU A 39 5.24 -9.29 15.76
C GLU A 39 4.24 -8.24 16.26
N LYS A 40 4.10 -8.10 17.58
CA LYS A 40 3.19 -7.12 18.18
C LYS A 40 3.51 -5.68 17.77
N THR A 41 4.80 -5.31 17.83
CA THR A 41 5.26 -3.97 17.40
C THR A 41 5.01 -3.74 15.92
N TYR A 42 5.27 -4.76 15.09
CA TYR A 42 5.05 -4.68 13.65
C TYR A 42 3.57 -4.47 13.31
N ILE A 43 2.66 -5.24 13.92
CA ILE A 43 1.20 -5.07 13.73
C ILE A 43 0.75 -3.67 14.16
N ALA A 44 1.29 -3.13 15.25
CA ALA A 44 0.99 -1.77 15.69
C ALA A 44 1.46 -0.73 14.65
N SER A 45 2.66 -0.92 14.07
CA SER A 45 3.16 -0.04 12.99
C SER A 45 2.26 -0.06 11.75
N LEU A 46 1.67 -1.22 11.41
CA LEU A 46 0.74 -1.34 10.29
C LEU A 46 -0.56 -0.58 10.53
N LYS A 47 -1.08 -0.61 11.77
CA LYS A 47 -2.25 0.22 12.14
C LYS A 47 -1.95 1.71 12.03
N GLU A 48 -0.76 2.13 12.46
CA GLU A 48 -0.30 3.52 12.34
C GLU A 48 -0.25 3.98 10.88
N ILE A 49 0.39 3.20 9.99
CA ILE A 49 0.50 3.61 8.58
C ILE A 49 -0.84 3.55 7.84
N ASN A 50 -1.73 2.63 8.20
CA ASN A 50 -3.09 2.60 7.65
C ASN A 50 -3.88 3.86 8.03
N ALA A 51 -3.76 4.32 9.29
CA ALA A 51 -4.37 5.58 9.72
C ALA A 51 -3.76 6.78 8.98
N ILE A 52 -2.43 6.80 8.78
CA ILE A 52 -1.76 7.83 7.98
C ILE A 52 -2.30 7.83 6.55
N MET A 53 -2.45 6.68 5.89
CA MET A 53 -2.98 6.59 4.53
C MET A 53 -4.39 7.17 4.42
N VAL A 54 -5.26 6.94 5.40
CA VAL A 54 -6.58 7.61 5.49
C VAL A 54 -6.41 9.12 5.62
N GLU A 55 -5.55 9.58 6.55
CA GLU A 55 -5.30 11.00 6.82
C GLU A 55 -4.78 11.75 5.58
N ILE A 56 -3.95 11.11 4.75
CA ILE A 56 -3.37 11.72 3.54
C ILE A 56 -4.24 11.55 2.29
N GLY A 57 -5.49 11.10 2.44
CA GLY A 57 -6.49 11.06 1.37
C GLY A 57 -6.56 9.76 0.57
N PHE A 58 -6.00 8.66 1.09
CA PHE A 58 -5.97 7.35 0.44
C PHE A 58 -6.67 6.25 1.27
N PRO A 59 -7.95 6.41 1.68
CA PRO A 59 -8.62 5.49 2.61
C PRO A 59 -8.83 4.06 2.08
N ASN A 60 -8.76 3.88 0.76
CA ASN A 60 -8.91 2.58 0.11
C ASN A 60 -7.56 1.87 -0.12
N ASN A 61 -6.46 2.41 0.41
CA ASN A 61 -5.13 1.81 0.35
C ASN A 61 -4.70 1.45 1.77
N TYR A 62 -4.29 0.21 1.99
CA TYR A 62 -3.97 -0.27 3.34
C TYR A 62 -3.09 -1.52 3.31
N TYR A 63 -2.47 -1.80 4.45
CA TYR A 63 -1.77 -3.05 4.71
C TYR A 63 -2.61 -4.00 5.55
N SER A 64 -2.53 -5.29 5.24
CA SER A 64 -3.01 -6.41 6.04
C SER A 64 -1.85 -7.28 6.50
N TYR A 65 -1.99 -7.85 7.69
CA TYR A 65 -1.04 -8.82 8.26
C TYR A 65 -1.68 -10.21 8.32
N LEU A 66 -0.93 -11.21 7.88
CA LEU A 66 -1.31 -12.61 7.89
C LEU A 66 -0.18 -13.44 8.47
N LYS A 67 -0.52 -14.58 9.06
CA LYS A 67 0.44 -15.60 9.50
C LYS A 67 -0.11 -16.99 9.21
N LEU A 68 0.77 -17.94 8.95
CA LEU A 68 0.39 -19.34 8.81
C LEU A 68 -0.25 -19.87 10.09
N ASN A 69 -1.08 -20.89 9.94
CA ASN A 69 -1.63 -21.61 11.08
C ASN A 69 -0.50 -22.28 11.89
N GLU A 70 -0.69 -22.44 13.20
CA GLU A 70 0.28 -23.10 14.07
C GLU A 70 0.56 -24.55 13.66
N SER A 71 -0.41 -25.24 13.05
CA SER A 71 -0.27 -26.62 12.55
C SER A 71 0.49 -26.73 11.22
N ASP A 72 0.75 -25.63 10.52
CA ASP A 72 1.46 -25.65 9.24
C ASP A 72 2.94 -26.02 9.46
N THR A 73 3.50 -26.91 8.63
CA THR A 73 4.86 -27.43 8.78
C THR A 73 5.95 -26.63 8.04
N THR A 74 5.57 -25.55 7.33
CA THR A 74 6.51 -24.73 6.56
C THR A 74 7.54 -24.06 7.48
N SER A 75 8.83 -24.23 7.21
CA SER A 75 9.89 -23.75 8.10
C SER A 75 10.27 -22.27 7.91
N THR A 76 9.81 -21.62 6.84
CA THR A 76 10.19 -20.25 6.46
C THR A 76 8.99 -19.49 5.93
N TYR A 77 9.07 -18.16 5.90
CA TYR A 77 8.02 -17.29 5.37
C TYR A 77 6.66 -17.51 6.03
N ARG A 78 6.66 -17.67 7.36
CA ARG A 78 5.44 -17.94 8.12
C ARG A 78 4.56 -16.71 8.32
N ASN A 79 5.05 -15.52 7.97
CA ASN A 79 4.35 -14.25 8.10
C ASN A 79 4.26 -13.56 6.74
N CYS A 80 3.16 -12.86 6.52
CA CYS A 80 2.88 -12.16 5.28
C CYS A 80 2.26 -10.79 5.55
N THR A 81 2.72 -9.77 4.83
CA THR A 81 2.04 -8.49 4.73
C THR A 81 1.59 -8.25 3.31
N ILE A 82 0.30 -7.91 3.16
CA ILE A 82 -0.32 -7.58 1.88
C ILE A 82 -0.64 -6.10 1.87
N GLY A 83 -0.05 -5.36 0.93
CA GLY A 83 -0.44 -3.99 0.61
C GLY A 83 -1.48 -4.00 -0.50
N HIS A 84 -2.61 -3.34 -0.27
CA HIS A 84 -3.72 -3.20 -1.19
C HIS A 84 -3.68 -1.80 -1.77
N TRP A 85 -3.54 -1.69 -3.09
CA TRP A 85 -3.37 -0.40 -3.75
C TRP A 85 -4.36 -0.22 -4.88
N THR A 86 -5.05 0.92 -4.87
CA THR A 86 -6.01 1.27 -5.91
C THR A 86 -5.35 1.49 -7.26
N SER A 87 -4.07 1.85 -7.28
CA SER A 87 -3.27 2.00 -8.49
C SER A 87 -1.76 2.10 -8.24
N ASP A 88 -0.97 1.92 -9.30
CA ASP A 88 0.46 2.28 -9.32
C ASP A 88 0.72 3.75 -8.93
N GLN A 89 -0.14 4.66 -9.38
CA GLN A 89 0.01 6.08 -9.06
C GLN A 89 -0.27 6.36 -7.59
N ALA A 90 -1.34 5.78 -7.03
CA ALA A 90 -1.64 5.89 -5.60
C ALA A 90 -0.50 5.29 -4.77
N TYR A 91 -0.01 4.10 -5.13
CA TYR A 91 1.15 3.48 -4.50
C TYR A 91 2.35 4.42 -4.46
N LYS A 92 2.73 5.01 -5.61
CA LYS A 92 3.84 5.94 -5.70
C LYS A 92 3.61 7.20 -4.86
N ALA A 93 2.45 7.84 -5.00
CA ALA A 93 2.11 9.06 -4.28
C ALA A 93 2.14 8.86 -2.75
N ILE A 94 1.60 7.74 -2.26
CA ILE A 94 1.64 7.38 -0.83
C ILE A 94 3.09 7.19 -0.37
N HIS A 95 3.90 6.41 -1.10
CA HIS A 95 5.29 6.11 -0.71
C HIS A 95 6.21 7.34 -0.76
N GLU A 96 5.88 8.31 -1.62
CA GLU A 96 6.63 9.56 -1.73
C GLU A 96 6.23 10.60 -0.67
N HIS A 97 5.05 10.42 -0.04
CA HIS A 97 4.50 11.37 0.92
C HIS A 97 5.37 11.50 2.19
N PRO A 98 5.63 12.73 2.71
CA PRO A 98 6.49 12.95 3.87
C PRO A 98 6.10 12.15 5.12
N LYS A 99 4.79 12.05 5.43
CA LYS A 99 4.31 11.26 6.57
C LYS A 99 4.60 9.76 6.43
N TYR A 100 4.48 9.23 5.22
CA TYR A 100 4.82 7.83 4.95
C TYR A 100 6.32 7.59 5.13
N LYS A 101 7.15 8.49 4.58
CA LYS A 101 8.61 8.44 4.75
C LYS A 101 9.04 8.57 6.22
N ALA A 102 8.39 9.44 6.98
CA ALA A 102 8.65 9.60 8.41
C ALA A 102 8.29 8.32 9.19
N TRP A 103 7.14 7.71 8.90
CA TRP A 103 6.80 6.40 9.44
C TRP A 103 7.83 5.33 9.07
N GLY A 104 8.26 5.29 7.81
CA GLY A 104 9.31 4.37 7.34
C GLY A 104 10.62 4.57 8.10
N ALA A 105 11.08 5.81 8.25
CA ALA A 105 12.31 6.14 8.97
C ALA A 105 12.24 5.80 10.47
N LYS A 106 11.09 6.01 11.12
CA LYS A 106 10.84 5.63 12.52
C LYS A 106 10.91 4.11 12.73
N ASN A 107 10.45 3.34 11.75
CA ASN A 107 10.26 1.89 11.91
C ASN A 107 11.32 1.04 11.20
N LYS A 108 12.21 1.62 10.37
CA LYS A 108 13.20 0.87 9.56
C LYS A 108 14.09 -0.10 10.37
N ASP A 109 14.42 0.26 11.61
CA ASP A 109 15.30 -0.51 12.48
C ASP A 109 14.54 -1.51 13.38
N ASN A 110 13.21 -1.47 13.37
CA ASN A 110 12.33 -2.27 14.24
C ASN A 110 11.29 -3.14 13.50
N ASN A 111 10.99 -2.85 12.23
CA ASN A 111 9.98 -3.56 11.45
C ASN A 111 10.53 -4.85 10.84
N ALA A 112 9.82 -5.96 11.05
CA ALA A 112 10.21 -7.30 10.60
C ALA A 112 10.56 -7.35 9.10
N VAL A 113 9.79 -6.64 8.26
CA VAL A 113 9.99 -6.56 6.79
C VAL A 113 11.35 -5.96 6.39
N PHE A 114 11.94 -5.10 7.22
CA PHE A 114 13.24 -4.49 6.94
C PHE A 114 14.42 -5.27 7.52
N ILE A 115 14.19 -6.21 8.44
CA ILE A 115 15.24 -6.78 9.30
C ILE A 115 15.57 -8.24 8.96
N THR A 116 14.64 -9.02 8.39
CA THR A 116 14.80 -10.49 8.30
C THR A 116 15.07 -11.05 6.91
N GLY A 117 15.17 -10.19 5.89
CA GLY A 117 15.23 -10.65 4.50
C GLY A 117 13.84 -11.08 4.05
N GLN A 118 13.22 -10.28 3.20
CA GLN A 118 11.86 -10.52 2.73
C GLN A 118 11.85 -11.07 1.31
N LEU A 119 10.86 -11.90 1.00
CA LEU A 119 10.44 -12.11 -0.38
C LEU A 119 9.38 -11.06 -0.72
N TYR A 120 9.79 -10.04 -1.47
CA TYR A 120 8.90 -8.99 -1.95
C TYR A 120 8.39 -9.29 -3.36
N ARG A 121 7.10 -9.11 -3.59
CA ARG A 121 6.47 -9.15 -4.92
C ARG A 121 5.49 -8.01 -5.09
N LYS A 122 5.54 -7.36 -6.24
CA LYS A 122 4.50 -6.45 -6.72
C LYS A 122 3.71 -7.19 -7.78
N MET A 123 2.44 -7.42 -7.50
CA MET A 123 1.55 -8.29 -8.26
C MET A 123 0.48 -7.47 -8.96
N TYR A 124 0.13 -7.93 -10.15
CA TYR A 124 -0.93 -7.39 -11.00
C TYR A 124 -1.98 -8.49 -11.19
N ALA A 125 -3.25 -8.12 -11.36
CA ALA A 125 -4.28 -9.09 -11.75
C ALA A 125 -3.89 -9.75 -13.08
N ALA A 126 -4.06 -11.08 -13.15
CA ALA A 126 -3.94 -11.81 -14.41
C ALA A 126 -5.23 -11.58 -15.23
N ASP A 127 -5.07 -11.37 -16.53
CA ASP A 127 -6.16 -11.16 -17.49
C ASP A 127 -6.93 -12.46 -17.77
#